data_AF-A0A183SBV8-F1
#
_entry.id   AF-A0A183SBV8-F1
#
_cell.length_a   1.000
_cell.length_b   1.000
_cell.length_c   1.000
_cell.angle_alpha   90.00
_cell.angle_beta   90.00
_cell.angle_gamma   90.00
#
_symmetry.space_group_name_H-M   'P 1'
#
loop_
_entity.id
_entity.type
_entity.pdbx_description
1 polymer ?
#
loop_
_entity_poly.entity_id
_entity_poly.type
_entity_poly.pdbx_seq_one_letter_code
_entity_poly.pdbx_strand_id
1 'polypeptide(L)'
;MQSTALKVLGRARRQHQDCLYDNDADISNLLAEKNGLHKAYMDLRTDATKAAFFRCRCLVQQRLREIQDDWISAGTTLLTDKSQNLKRWAEHFKSALNFSSAISDAAIDQLPQVDMNNDLDLPPSLQETIWAVQQISSGKALGSDAIPPEVY
;
A
#
# COMPACT_ATOMS: atom_id res chain seq x y z
N MET A 1 61.81 12.79 -6.92
CA MET A 1 61.01 12.75 -5.68
C MET A 1 59.91 13.81 -5.75
N GLN A 2 58.65 13.33 -5.81
CA GLN A 2 57.38 13.94 -5.35
C GLN A 2 57.05 15.37 -5.84
N SER A 3 56.25 15.51 -6.90
CA SER A 3 54.78 15.59 -6.88
C SER A 3 54.25 16.88 -6.24
N THR A 4 53.91 17.86 -7.08
CA THR A 4 53.04 19.00 -6.71
C THR A 4 51.93 19.14 -7.76
N ALA A 5 51.28 18.02 -8.06
CA ALA A 5 50.03 17.97 -8.80
C ALA A 5 48.88 17.70 -7.82
N LEU A 6 48.64 18.61 -6.88
CA LEU A 6 47.45 18.55 -6.02
C LEU A 6 47.03 19.93 -5.52
N LYS A 7 46.90 20.92 -6.42
CA LYS A 7 45.97 22.04 -6.18
C LYS A 7 44.64 21.67 -6.83
N VAL A 8 44.10 20.56 -6.34
CA VAL A 8 42.81 19.97 -6.71
C VAL A 8 41.73 20.99 -6.39
N LEU A 9 40.89 21.24 -7.40
CA LEU A 9 39.62 21.93 -7.34
C LEU A 9 39.02 21.86 -5.92
N GLY A 10 38.82 23.03 -5.30
CA GLY A 10 37.84 23.12 -4.23
C GLY A 10 36.52 22.61 -4.79
N ARG A 11 36.04 21.46 -4.29
CA ARG A 11 34.75 20.91 -4.70
C ARG A 11 33.69 21.97 -4.42
N ALA A 12 33.12 22.55 -5.47
CA ALA A 12 31.90 23.32 -5.38
C ALA A 12 30.84 22.41 -4.74
N ARG A 13 30.43 22.74 -3.51
CA ARG A 13 29.31 22.08 -2.83
C ARG A 13 28.09 22.36 -3.69
N ARG A 14 27.65 21.36 -4.47
CA ARG A 14 26.43 21.46 -5.26
C ARG A 14 25.28 21.68 -4.28
N GLN A 15 24.78 22.90 -4.20
CA GLN A 15 23.44 23.17 -3.71
C GLN A 15 22.49 22.77 -4.82
N HIS A 16 22.26 21.47 -4.96
CA HIS A 16 21.13 20.98 -5.73
C HIS A 16 20.00 20.80 -4.71
N GLN A 17 18.88 21.49 -4.89
CA GLN A 17 17.65 21.06 -4.22
C GLN A 17 17.36 19.67 -4.77
N ASP A 18 17.57 18.64 -3.96
CA ASP A 18 17.22 17.28 -4.36
C ASP A 18 15.70 17.24 -4.59
N CYS A 19 15.25 16.52 -5.63
CA CYS A 19 13.83 16.40 -6.00
C CYS A 19 12.91 16.01 -4.83
N LEU A 20 13.47 15.53 -3.71
CA LEU A 20 12.77 15.21 -2.49
C LEU A 20 12.34 16.43 -1.65
N TYR A 21 13.09 17.54 -1.66
CA TYR A 21 12.86 18.64 -0.71
C TYR A 21 11.56 19.40 -0.99
N ASP A 22 11.31 19.72 -2.27
CA ASP A 22 10.09 20.44 -2.66
C ASP A 22 8.84 19.56 -2.52
N ASN A 23 9.00 18.24 -2.63
CA ASN A 23 7.92 17.26 -2.51
C ASN A 23 7.61 16.85 -1.05
N ASP A 24 8.51 17.14 -0.10
CA ASP A 24 8.38 16.69 1.30
C ASP A 24 7.21 17.36 2.03
N ALA A 25 7.03 18.66 1.82
CA ALA A 25 5.95 19.43 2.42
C ALA A 25 4.57 19.00 1.89
N ASP A 26 4.47 18.79 0.57
CA ASP A 26 3.22 18.39 -0.08
C ASP A 26 2.80 16.96 0.33
N ILE A 27 3.75 16.02 0.39
CA ILE A 27 3.47 14.65 0.86
C ILE A 27 3.07 14.66 2.33
N SER A 28 3.79 15.42 3.17
CA SER A 28 3.48 15.51 4.60
C SER A 28 2.07 16.07 4.85
N ASN A 29 1.66 17.09 4.09
CA ASN A 29 0.32 17.65 4.15
C ASN A 29 -0.75 16.63 3.70
N LEU A 30 -0.54 15.95 2.56
CA LEU A 30 -1.46 14.92 2.07
C LEU A 30 -1.59 13.74 3.04
N LEU A 31 -0.50 13.35 3.71
CA LEU A 31 -0.52 12.31 4.74
C LEU A 31 -1.28 12.76 5.99
N ALA A 32 -1.08 14.00 6.45
CA ALA A 32 -1.84 14.57 7.56
C ALA A 32 -3.34 14.63 7.25
N GLU A 33 -3.72 15.07 6.05
CA GLU A 33 -5.11 15.10 5.58
C GLU A 33 -5.70 13.70 5.49
N LYS A 34 -4.98 12.74 4.89
CA LYS A 34 -5.39 11.32 4.82
C LYS A 34 -5.65 10.74 6.22
N ASN A 35 -4.79 11.06 7.20
CA ASN A 35 -4.92 10.58 8.57
C ASN A 35 -6.13 11.21 9.28
N GLY A 36 -6.36 12.51 9.09
CA GLY A 36 -7.55 13.21 9.61
C GLY A 36 -8.85 12.65 9.02
N LEU A 37 -8.88 12.40 7.71
CA LEU A 37 -10.02 11.78 7.02
C LEU A 37 -10.24 10.33 7.42
N HIS A 38 -9.16 9.58 7.69
CA HIS A 38 -9.27 8.22 8.20
C HIS A 38 -9.96 8.20 9.57
N LYS A 39 -9.54 9.09 10.48
CA LYS A 39 -10.17 9.24 11.80
C LYS A 39 -11.65 9.63 11.66
N ALA A 40 -11.95 10.63 10.84
CA ALA A 40 -13.34 11.03 10.57
C ALA A 40 -14.18 9.90 9.95
N TYR A 41 -13.59 9.06 9.08
CA TYR A 41 -14.25 7.90 8.48
C TYR A 41 -14.53 6.79 9.51
N MET A 42 -13.66 6.60 10.49
CA MET A 42 -13.87 5.67 11.61
C MET A 42 -14.94 6.20 12.58
N ASP A 43 -14.94 7.50 12.89
CA ASP A 43 -15.88 8.14 13.83
C ASP A 43 -17.29 8.32 13.22
N LEU A 44 -17.38 8.68 11.93
CA LEU A 44 -18.63 8.92 11.21
C LEU A 44 -18.57 8.28 9.82
N ARG A 45 -19.24 7.14 9.67
CA ARG A 45 -19.25 6.34 8.43
C ARG A 45 -20.24 6.87 7.38
N THR A 46 -20.09 8.13 6.99
CA THR A 46 -20.86 8.75 5.90
C THR A 46 -20.18 8.55 4.54
N ASP A 47 -20.98 8.43 3.47
CA ASP A 47 -20.47 8.23 2.10
C ASP A 47 -19.51 9.35 1.64
N ALA A 48 -19.75 10.59 2.08
CA ALA A 48 -18.87 11.73 1.79
C ALA A 48 -17.46 11.57 2.39
N THR A 49 -17.37 11.18 3.66
CA THR A 49 -16.10 10.97 4.37
C THR A 49 -15.33 9.78 3.81
N LYS A 50 -16.05 8.71 3.46
CA LYS A 50 -15.49 7.55 2.76
C LYS A 50 -14.90 7.97 1.41
N ALA A 51 -15.65 8.71 0.60
CA ALA A 51 -15.19 9.19 -0.70
C ALA A 51 -13.97 10.12 -0.58
N ALA A 52 -13.97 11.04 0.39
CA ALA A 52 -12.84 11.93 0.66
C ALA A 52 -11.58 11.14 1.06
N PHE A 53 -11.68 10.19 1.98
CA PHE A 53 -10.56 9.34 2.39
C PHE A 53 -9.96 8.56 1.20
N PHE A 54 -10.80 7.93 0.38
CA PHE A 54 -10.31 7.19 -0.79
C PHE A 54 -9.66 8.10 -1.83
N ARG A 55 -10.19 9.31 -2.05
CA ARG A 55 -9.58 10.32 -2.94
C ARG A 55 -8.19 10.74 -2.45
N CYS A 56 -8.06 11.11 -1.18
CA CYS A 56 -6.76 11.48 -0.60
C CYS A 56 -5.78 10.30 -0.62
N ARG A 57 -6.25 9.07 -0.39
CA ARG A 57 -5.42 7.86 -0.52
C ARG A 57 -4.87 7.69 -1.95
N CYS A 58 -5.70 7.91 -2.97
CA CYS A 58 -5.27 7.87 -4.36
C CYS A 58 -4.25 8.96 -4.69
N LEU A 59 -4.46 10.19 -4.20
CA LEU A 59 -3.51 11.30 -4.40
C LEU A 59 -2.14 11.02 -3.76
N VAL A 60 -2.12 10.50 -2.53
CA VAL A 60 -0.87 10.07 -1.88
C VAL A 60 -0.16 9.00 -2.71
N GLN A 61 -0.89 7.98 -3.17
CA GLN A 61 -0.31 6.91 -3.99
C GLN A 61 0.21 7.43 -5.34
N GLN A 62 -0.50 8.38 -5.95
CA GLN A 62 -0.09 9.00 -7.21
C GLN A 62 1.20 9.80 -7.02
N ARG A 63 1.28 10.66 -6.00
CA ARG A 63 2.48 11.47 -5.74
C ARG A 63 3.70 10.61 -5.44
N LEU A 64 3.54 9.54 -4.67
CA LEU A 64 4.63 8.60 -4.42
C LEU A 64 5.14 7.93 -5.70
N ARG A 65 4.23 7.66 -6.65
CA ARG A 65 4.59 7.07 -7.94
C ARG A 65 5.32 8.06 -8.84
N GLU A 66 4.83 9.30 -8.94
CA GLU A 66 5.49 10.37 -9.69
C GLU A 66 6.93 10.59 -9.19
N ILE A 67 7.13 10.65 -7.87
CA ILE A 67 8.46 10.76 -7.26
C ILE A 67 9.34 9.55 -7.58
N GLN A 68 8.76 8.35 -7.57
CA GLN A 68 9.47 7.14 -7.95
C GLN A 68 9.88 7.16 -9.43
N ASP A 69 9.01 7.64 -10.32
CA ASP A 69 9.23 7.70 -11.76
C ASP A 69 10.28 8.76 -12.12
N ASP A 70 10.20 9.95 -11.52
CA ASP A 70 11.21 11.01 -11.64
C ASP A 70 12.59 10.52 -11.16
N TRP A 71 12.59 9.76 -10.06
CA TRP A 71 13.80 9.17 -9.51
C TRP A 71 14.38 8.04 -10.39
N ILE A 72 13.55 7.16 -10.93
CA ILE A 72 13.98 6.11 -11.87
C ILE A 72 14.58 6.75 -13.12
N SER A 73 13.95 7.81 -13.64
CA SER A 73 14.43 8.60 -14.77
C SER A 73 15.82 9.19 -14.50
N ALA A 74 16.03 9.77 -13.31
CA ALA A 74 17.33 10.31 -12.89
C ALA A 74 18.40 9.20 -12.71
N GLY A 75 18.03 8.06 -12.12
CA GLY A 75 18.92 6.91 -11.90
C GLY A 75 19.42 6.25 -13.18
N THR A 76 18.67 6.32 -14.29
CA THR A 76 19.12 5.85 -15.61
C THR A 76 20.35 6.58 -16.14
N THR A 77 20.61 7.81 -15.67
CA THR A 77 21.78 8.61 -16.10
C THR A 77 23.01 8.44 -15.21
N LEU A 78 22.89 7.84 -14.02
CA LEU A 78 24.01 7.69 -13.08
C LEU A 78 23.92 6.34 -12.35
N LEU A 79 24.51 5.31 -12.96
CA LEU A 79 24.63 3.92 -12.50
C LEU A 79 25.44 3.74 -11.19
N THR A 80 25.62 4.78 -10.38
CA THR A 80 26.43 4.69 -9.16
C THR A 80 25.51 4.61 -7.94
N ASP A 81 25.43 3.37 -7.45
CA ASP A 81 24.93 2.99 -6.14
C ASP A 81 23.41 3.09 -5.92
N LYS A 82 22.69 2.23 -6.64
CA LYS A 82 21.28 1.87 -6.41
C LYS A 82 21.00 1.50 -4.94
N SER A 83 21.99 0.96 -4.22
CA SER A 83 21.84 0.51 -2.82
C SER A 83 21.82 1.67 -1.82
N GLN A 84 22.71 2.66 -1.97
CA GLN A 84 22.69 3.88 -1.16
C GLN A 84 21.42 4.70 -1.34
N ASN A 85 20.86 4.66 -2.54
CA ASN A 85 19.65 5.40 -2.86
C ASN A 85 18.40 4.74 -2.25
N LEU A 86 18.29 3.40 -2.34
CA LEU A 86 17.25 2.64 -1.63
C LEU A 86 17.34 2.82 -0.11
N LYS A 87 18.56 2.91 0.45
CA LYS A 87 18.76 3.18 1.87
C LYS A 87 18.24 4.56 2.27
N ARG A 88 18.53 5.60 1.48
CA ARG A 88 17.99 6.96 1.71
C ARG A 88 16.47 7.02 1.56
N TRP A 89 15.91 6.32 0.58
CA TRP A 89 14.46 6.21 0.42
C TRP A 89 13.82 5.56 1.65
N ALA A 90 14.38 4.44 2.12
CA ALA A 90 13.91 3.77 3.32
C ALA A 90 14.02 4.68 4.55
N GLU A 91 15.12 5.40 4.76
CA GLU A 91 15.28 6.34 5.87
C GLU A 91 14.24 7.48 5.82
N HIS A 92 13.99 8.04 4.64
CA HIS A 92 13.03 9.13 4.43
C HIS A 92 11.57 8.68 4.64
N PHE A 93 11.18 7.57 4.02
CA PHE A 93 9.80 7.08 4.13
C PHE A 93 9.51 6.36 5.44
N LYS A 94 10.54 5.95 6.19
CA LYS A 94 10.33 5.36 7.51
C LYS A 94 9.75 6.35 8.51
N SER A 95 10.06 7.65 8.46
CA SER A 95 9.42 8.64 9.34
C SER A 95 8.04 9.08 8.82
N ALA A 96 7.91 9.26 7.50
CA ALA A 96 6.66 9.71 6.88
C ALA A 96 5.55 8.64 6.91
N LEU A 97 5.91 7.36 6.74
CA LEU A 97 4.96 6.24 6.67
C LEU A 97 4.80 5.47 7.99
N ASN A 98 5.77 5.50 8.92
CA ASN A 98 5.51 5.08 10.31
C ASN A 98 4.91 6.23 11.11
N PHE A 99 3.82 6.81 10.61
CA PHE A 99 2.90 7.44 11.55
C PHE A 99 2.39 6.31 12.43
N SER A 100 2.67 6.39 13.73
CA SER A 100 2.06 5.51 14.73
C SER A 100 0.55 5.72 14.61
N SER A 101 -0.10 4.92 13.78
CA SER A 101 -1.50 4.59 13.96
C SER A 101 -1.51 3.77 15.25
N ALA A 102 -1.40 4.47 16.39
CA ALA A 102 -1.74 3.95 17.68
C ALA A 102 -3.24 3.67 17.59
N ILE A 103 -3.58 2.52 17.01
CA ILE A 103 -4.88 1.92 17.14
C ILE A 103 -5.09 1.90 18.65
N SER A 104 -6.04 2.69 19.12
CA SER A 104 -6.32 2.78 20.54
C SER A 104 -6.78 1.40 20.99
N ASP A 105 -6.17 0.83 22.03
CA ASP A 105 -6.62 -0.45 22.60
C ASP A 105 -8.12 -0.39 22.96
N ALA A 106 -8.60 0.78 23.37
CA ALA A 106 -10.03 1.02 23.60
C ALA A 106 -10.89 0.85 22.33
N ALA A 107 -10.36 1.15 21.14
CA ALA A 107 -11.05 0.90 19.87
C ALA A 107 -11.04 -0.59 19.49
N ILE A 108 -10.05 -1.36 19.96
CA ILE A 108 -10.00 -2.82 19.80
C ILE A 108 -11.02 -3.48 20.73
N ASP A 109 -11.09 -3.02 21.98
CA ASP A 109 -12.04 -3.53 23.00
C ASP A 109 -13.51 -3.23 22.65
N GLN A 110 -13.77 -2.21 21.82
CA GLN A 110 -15.12 -1.85 21.35
C GLN A 110 -15.57 -2.67 20.13
N LEU A 111 -14.69 -3.49 19.52
CA LEU A 111 -15.07 -4.31 18.37
C LEU A 111 -15.98 -5.45 18.84
N PRO A 112 -17.21 -5.61 18.29
CA PRO A 112 -18.06 -6.73 18.62
C PRO A 112 -17.36 -8.02 18.15
N GLN A 113 -17.02 -8.87 19.11
CA GLN A 113 -16.54 -10.21 18.82
C GLN A 113 -17.71 -11.00 18.25
N VAL A 114 -17.62 -11.36 16.96
CA VAL A 114 -18.54 -12.33 16.36
C VAL A 114 -18.20 -13.69 16.96
N ASP A 115 -19.19 -14.36 17.53
CA ASP A 115 -19.02 -15.72 18.05
C ASP A 115 -18.40 -16.62 16.97
N MET A 116 -17.49 -17.52 17.36
CA MET A 116 -16.90 -18.47 16.42
C MET A 116 -18.02 -19.18 15.66
N ASN A 117 -17.97 -19.08 14.33
CA ASN A 117 -18.95 -19.70 13.47
C ASN A 117 -18.74 -21.22 13.45
N ASN A 118 -19.32 -21.91 14.43
CA ASN A 118 -19.24 -23.36 14.57
C ASN A 118 -20.01 -24.10 13.44
N ASP A 119 -20.76 -23.37 12.61
CA ASP A 119 -21.47 -23.90 11.44
C ASP A 119 -20.50 -24.51 10.41
N LEU A 120 -19.25 -24.02 10.36
CA LEU A 120 -18.20 -24.58 9.49
C LEU A 120 -17.65 -25.92 9.99
N ASP A 121 -17.82 -26.25 11.28
CA ASP A 121 -17.44 -27.55 11.85
C ASP A 121 -18.54 -28.59 11.68
N LEU A 122 -19.74 -28.18 11.24
CA LEU A 122 -20.84 -29.08 10.95
C LEU A 122 -20.66 -29.68 9.56
N PRO A 123 -20.83 -31.01 9.41
CA PRO A 123 -20.87 -31.61 8.08
C PRO A 123 -22.07 -31.04 7.29
N PRO A 124 -21.93 -30.83 5.97
CA PRO A 124 -22.99 -30.27 5.15
C PRO A 124 -24.25 -31.14 5.24
N SER A 125 -25.39 -30.50 5.34
CA SER A 125 -26.68 -31.17 5.41
C SER A 125 -27.03 -31.85 4.08
N LEU A 126 -27.93 -32.83 4.14
CA LEU A 126 -28.42 -33.52 2.95
C LEU A 126 -29.07 -32.55 1.95
N GLN A 127 -29.77 -31.52 2.44
CA GLN A 127 -30.43 -30.53 1.61
C GLN A 127 -29.41 -29.61 0.90
N GLU A 128 -28.36 -29.20 1.59
CA GLU A 128 -27.25 -28.43 0.99
C GLU A 128 -26.49 -29.26 -0.03
N THR A 129 -26.30 -30.54 0.23
CA THR A 129 -25.68 -31.48 -0.72
C THR A 129 -26.53 -31.62 -1.99
N ILE A 130 -27.85 -31.82 -1.85
CA ILE A 130 -28.78 -31.89 -2.98
C ILE A 130 -28.80 -30.59 -3.78
N TRP A 131 -28.80 -29.45 -3.09
CA TRP A 131 -28.77 -28.14 -3.73
C TRP A 131 -27.45 -27.91 -4.49
N ALA A 132 -26.31 -28.24 -3.89
CA ALA A 132 -24.99 -28.11 -4.51
C ALA A 132 -24.86 -28.99 -5.78
N VAL A 133 -25.34 -30.24 -5.73
CA VAL A 133 -25.37 -31.14 -6.89
C VAL A 133 -26.23 -30.55 -8.01
N GLN A 134 -27.42 -30.00 -7.70
CA GLN A 134 -28.26 -29.31 -8.69
C GLN A 134 -27.59 -28.07 -9.29
N GLN A 135 -26.78 -27.34 -8.53
CA GLN A 135 -26.02 -26.17 -9.02
C GLN A 135 -24.80 -26.54 -9.87
N ILE A 136 -24.30 -27.78 -9.78
CA ILE A 136 -23.21 -28.29 -10.62
C ILE A 136 -23.77 -28.79 -11.95
N SER A 137 -24.96 -29.38 -11.96
CA SER A 137 -25.63 -29.89 -13.18
C SER A 137 -26.27 -28.82 -14.06
N SER A 138 -26.41 -27.57 -13.59
CA SER A 138 -27.01 -26.46 -14.35
C SER A 138 -26.03 -25.82 -15.37
N GLY A 139 -25.59 -26.60 -16.36
CA GLY A 139 -25.03 -26.11 -17.63
C GLY A 139 -23.64 -25.48 -17.58
N LYS A 140 -22.77 -25.84 -16.63
CA LYS A 140 -21.39 -25.36 -16.57
C LYS A 140 -20.52 -26.05 -17.63
N ALA A 141 -19.58 -25.30 -18.22
CA ALA A 141 -18.60 -25.86 -19.15
C ALA A 141 -17.69 -26.88 -18.45
N LEU A 142 -17.26 -27.90 -19.20
CA LEU A 142 -16.39 -28.97 -18.73
C LEU A 142 -15.09 -28.39 -18.13
N GLY A 143 -14.79 -28.72 -16.87
CA GLY A 143 -13.53 -28.34 -16.24
C GLY A 143 -12.32 -29.04 -16.88
N SER A 144 -11.10 -28.65 -16.48
CA SER A 144 -9.84 -29.23 -17.00
C SER A 144 -9.72 -30.74 -16.79
N ASP A 145 -10.50 -31.31 -15.88
CA ASP A 145 -10.48 -32.74 -15.53
C ASP A 145 -11.38 -33.59 -16.45
N ALA A 146 -12.04 -32.97 -17.43
CA ALA A 146 -12.89 -33.62 -18.44
C ALA A 146 -14.08 -34.47 -17.90
N ILE A 147 -14.46 -34.32 -16.62
CA ILE A 147 -15.59 -35.02 -16.02
C ILE A 147 -16.90 -34.28 -16.33
N PRO A 148 -17.86 -34.91 -17.03
CA PRO A 148 -19.13 -34.28 -17.34
C PRO A 148 -19.94 -34.01 -16.06
N PRO A 149 -20.61 -32.86 -15.94
CA PRO A 149 -21.46 -32.54 -14.79
C PRO A 149 -22.65 -33.51 -14.61
N GLU A 150 -22.93 -34.38 -15.58
CA GLU A 150 -23.96 -35.43 -15.56
C GLU A 150 -23.53 -36.73 -14.84
N VAL A 151 -22.28 -36.82 -14.37
CA VAL A 151 -21.74 -38.03 -13.71
C VAL A 151 -22.01 -38.07 -12.19
N TYR A 152 -22.53 -37.00 -11.60
CA TYR A 152 -22.83 -36.87 -10.15
C TYR A 152 -24.32 -36.76 -9.84
#